data_AF-A0A4R2H5B0-F1
#
_entry.id   AF-A0A4R2H5B0-F1
#
_cell.length_a   1.000
_cell.length_b   1.000
_cell.length_c   1.000
_cell.angle_alpha   90.00
_cell.angle_beta   90.00
_cell.angle_gamma   90.00
#
_symmetry.space_group_name_H-M   'P 1'
#
loop_
_entity.id
_entity.type
_entity.pdbx_description
1 polymer ?
#
loop_
_entity_poly.entity_id
_entity_poly.type
_entity_poly.pdbx_seq_one_letter_code
_entity_poly.pdbx_strand_id
1 'polypeptide(L)'
;MTPEDPFARRPAQSPYAIRHQTFRTRRRGLDPDEVAAYLGGLAEQIEYADADRAELRAEVERHRNSTPDADQRAHITAHAVGLLSQAQQIADNLVAEAEQYAKDLVESARGQQRDALEQARDSVETAVKHLPPSDAQAAELEYVRTFTQVASVQLRSVLDALAEQVERLGQLPRVPQEPTRHEEIQWWTDLSTDTADALRDSRPQAGHRRPI
;
A
#
# COMPACT_ATOMS: atom_id res chain seq x y z
N MET A 1 -16.07 -18.65 35.47
CA MET A 1 -16.13 -20.10 35.68
C MET A 1 -15.24 -20.75 34.63
N THR A 2 -13.99 -21.05 34.99
CA THR A 2 -13.10 -21.86 34.15
C THR A 2 -13.65 -23.28 34.11
N PRO A 3 -13.78 -23.93 32.93
CA PRO A 3 -14.11 -25.34 32.88
C PRO A 3 -12.94 -26.10 33.49
N GLU A 4 -13.12 -26.65 34.69
CA GLU A 4 -12.22 -27.67 35.24
C GLU A 4 -12.24 -28.84 34.27
N ASP A 5 -11.13 -29.05 33.55
CA ASP A 5 -10.94 -30.20 32.66
C ASP A 5 -10.97 -31.48 33.51
N PRO A 6 -12.00 -32.34 33.39
CA PRO A 6 -12.17 -33.52 34.24
C PRO A 6 -11.06 -34.56 34.03
N PHE A 7 -10.20 -34.39 33.02
CA PHE A 7 -9.08 -35.29 32.71
C PHE A 7 -7.73 -34.81 33.28
N ALA A 8 -7.64 -33.61 33.85
CA ALA A 8 -6.39 -33.06 34.38
C ALA A 8 -5.83 -33.79 35.63
N ARG A 9 -6.60 -34.72 36.24
CA ARG A 9 -6.27 -35.32 37.55
C ARG A 9 -5.73 -36.75 37.51
N ARG A 10 -5.55 -37.37 36.34
CA ARG A 10 -4.85 -38.66 36.24
C ARG A 10 -3.68 -38.53 35.28
N PRO A 11 -2.43 -38.81 35.71
CA PRO A 11 -1.35 -38.96 34.75
C PRO A 11 -1.77 -40.06 33.76
N ALA A 12 -1.80 -39.73 32.47
CA ALA A 12 -2.02 -40.72 31.43
C ALA A 12 -1.02 -41.86 31.64
N GLN A 13 -1.51 -43.09 31.82
CA GLN A 13 -0.61 -44.23 31.91
C GLN A 13 0.10 -44.36 30.57
N SER A 14 1.44 -44.43 30.59
CA SER A 14 2.19 -44.60 29.35
C SER A 14 1.81 -45.93 28.70
N PRO A 15 1.81 -46.02 27.36
CA PRO A 15 1.59 -47.27 26.65
C PRO A 15 2.47 -48.42 27.16
N TYR A 16 3.73 -48.11 27.50
CA TYR A 16 4.65 -49.04 28.13
C TYR A 16 4.13 -49.57 29.48
N ALA A 17 3.61 -48.69 30.35
CA ALA A 17 3.07 -49.08 31.64
C ALA A 17 1.84 -50.00 31.49
N ILE A 18 1.03 -49.77 30.46
CA ILE A 18 -0.17 -50.58 30.17
C ILE A 18 0.23 -51.99 29.71
N ARG A 19 1.21 -52.12 28.81
CA ARG A 19 1.71 -53.41 28.32
C ARG A 19 2.31 -54.28 29.43
N HIS A 20 2.94 -53.65 30.44
CA HIS A 20 3.65 -54.35 31.52
C HIS A 20 2.87 -54.35 32.83
N GLN A 21 1.59 -53.96 32.81
CA GLN A 21 0.76 -53.93 34.01
C GLN A 21 0.54 -55.36 34.52
N THR A 22 0.85 -55.60 35.80
CA THR A 22 0.68 -56.90 36.43
C THR A 22 -0.60 -56.95 37.27
N PHE A 23 -1.28 -58.10 37.24
CA PHE A 23 -2.51 -58.35 37.98
C PHE A 23 -2.38 -59.61 38.85
N ARG A 24 -3.12 -59.66 39.96
CA ARG A 24 -3.16 -60.84 40.83
C ARG A 24 -4.10 -61.89 40.26
N THR A 25 -3.64 -63.14 40.12
CA THR A 25 -4.44 -64.26 39.61
C THR A 25 -5.33 -64.88 40.70
N ARG A 26 -6.54 -65.34 40.33
CA ARG A 26 -7.52 -66.01 41.21
C ARG A 26 -8.11 -67.25 40.50
N ARG A 27 -8.59 -68.26 41.25
CA ARG A 27 -9.13 -69.56 40.71
C ARG A 27 -10.30 -69.43 39.72
N ARG A 28 -10.98 -68.28 39.67
CA ARG A 28 -12.01 -67.92 38.67
C ARG A 28 -11.74 -66.49 38.20
N GLY A 29 -10.61 -66.28 37.52
CA GLY A 29 -10.21 -65.00 36.92
C GLY A 29 -10.44 -64.96 35.41
N LEU A 30 -10.21 -63.78 34.83
CA LEU A 30 -10.08 -63.60 33.38
C LEU A 30 -8.85 -64.38 32.87
N ASP A 31 -8.90 -64.81 31.61
CA ASP A 31 -7.78 -65.48 30.95
C ASP A 31 -6.58 -64.52 30.83
N PRO A 32 -5.41 -64.85 31.41
CA PRO A 32 -4.23 -64.00 31.32
C PRO A 32 -3.79 -63.65 29.90
N ASP A 33 -3.95 -64.57 28.94
CA ASP A 33 -3.50 -64.38 27.56
C ASP A 33 -4.42 -63.40 26.83
N GLU A 34 -5.73 -63.50 27.06
CA GLU A 34 -6.73 -62.56 26.52
C GLU A 34 -6.53 -61.15 27.10
N VAL A 35 -6.25 -61.06 28.41
CA VAL A 35 -5.96 -59.77 29.06
C VAL A 35 -4.67 -59.16 28.50
N ALA A 36 -3.62 -59.95 28.28
CA ALA A 36 -2.37 -59.47 27.69
C ALA A 36 -2.57 -58.96 26.25
N ALA A 37 -3.35 -59.69 25.43
CA ALA A 37 -3.70 -59.26 24.08
C ALA A 37 -4.50 -57.96 24.08
N TYR A 38 -5.49 -57.83 24.97
CA TYR A 38 -6.29 -56.61 25.12
C TYR A 38 -5.43 -55.41 25.55
N LEU A 39 -4.54 -55.58 26.52
CA LEU A 39 -3.63 -54.52 26.98
C LEU A 39 -2.64 -54.10 25.88
N GLY A 40 -2.21 -55.03 25.02
CA GLY A 40 -1.44 -54.75 23.82
C GLY A 40 -2.18 -53.81 22.87
N GLY A 41 -3.42 -54.16 22.50
CA GLY A 41 -4.24 -53.33 21.63
C GLY A 41 -4.62 -51.98 22.25
N LEU A 42 -4.83 -51.92 23.56
CA LEU A 42 -5.08 -50.67 24.28
C LEU A 42 -3.85 -49.76 24.27
N ALA A 43 -2.66 -50.31 24.47
CA ALA A 43 -1.43 -49.54 24.41
C ALA A 43 -1.17 -48.97 23.01
N GLU A 44 -1.41 -49.75 21.96
CA GLU A 44 -1.30 -49.30 20.56
C GLU A 44 -2.29 -48.15 20.24
N GLN A 45 -3.54 -48.25 20.70
CA GLN A 45 -4.53 -47.18 20.53
C GLN A 45 -4.11 -45.88 21.23
N ILE A 46 -3.49 -45.98 22.41
CA ILE A 46 -3.01 -44.81 23.15
C ILE A 46 -1.78 -44.22 22.45
N GLU A 47 -0.86 -45.03 21.92
CA GLU A 47 0.26 -44.55 21.12
C GLU A 47 -0.21 -43.78 19.90
N TYR A 48 -1.20 -44.31 19.18
CA TYR A 48 -1.81 -43.64 18.03
C TYR A 48 -2.47 -42.31 18.44
N ALA A 49 -3.27 -42.32 19.50
CA ALA A 49 -3.94 -41.10 19.99
C ALA A 49 -2.95 -40.04 20.50
N ASP A 50 -1.83 -40.45 21.11
CA ASP A 50 -0.79 -39.53 21.57
C ASP A 50 0.00 -38.93 20.40
N ALA A 51 0.26 -39.71 19.35
CA ALA A 51 0.85 -39.21 18.10
C ALA A 51 -0.05 -38.17 17.42
N ASP A 52 -1.34 -38.48 17.25
CA ASP A 52 -2.33 -37.56 16.67
C ASP A 52 -2.44 -36.26 17.50
N ARG A 53 -2.46 -36.38 18.84
CA ARG A 53 -2.48 -35.22 19.73
C ARG A 53 -1.21 -34.38 19.63
N ALA A 54 -0.06 -35.00 19.48
CA ALA A 54 1.20 -34.30 19.31
C ALA A 54 1.22 -33.54 17.97
N GLU A 55 0.74 -34.15 16.90
CA GLU A 55 0.62 -33.51 15.59
C GLU A 55 -0.35 -32.33 15.63
N LEU A 56 -1.56 -32.53 16.18
CA LEU A 56 -2.55 -31.46 16.29
C LEU A 56 -2.05 -30.29 17.15
N ARG A 57 -1.32 -30.57 18.23
CA ARG A 57 -0.69 -29.51 19.05
C ARG A 57 0.38 -28.76 18.26
N ALA A 58 1.21 -29.47 17.50
CA ALA A 58 2.21 -28.83 16.64
C ALA A 58 1.54 -27.94 15.59
N GLU A 59 0.43 -28.37 14.99
CA GLU A 59 -0.32 -27.58 14.03
C GLU A 59 -0.96 -26.34 14.66
N VAL A 60 -1.56 -26.48 15.85
CA VAL A 60 -2.11 -25.33 16.59
C VAL A 60 -1.02 -24.31 16.91
N GLU A 61 0.16 -24.76 17.34
CA GLU A 61 1.29 -23.86 17.59
C GLU A 61 1.81 -23.21 16.31
N ARG A 62 1.87 -23.95 15.18
CA ARG A 62 2.17 -23.37 13.87
C ARG A 62 1.18 -22.27 13.51
N HIS A 63 -0.12 -22.53 13.64
CA HIS A 63 -1.16 -21.55 13.35
C HIS A 63 -1.12 -20.34 14.28
N ARG A 64 -0.86 -20.54 15.58
CA ARG A 64 -0.68 -19.44 16.53
C ARG A 64 0.50 -18.55 16.15
N ASN A 65 1.61 -19.15 15.73
CA ASN A 65 2.80 -18.40 15.34
C ASN A 65 2.66 -17.72 13.97
N SER A 66 1.92 -18.31 13.02
CA SER A 66 1.70 -17.70 11.70
C SER A 66 0.64 -16.60 11.72
N THR A 67 -0.23 -16.63 12.72
CA THR A 67 -1.36 -15.72 12.82
C THR A 67 -0.93 -14.49 13.61
N PRO A 68 -0.89 -13.28 13.01
CA PRO A 68 -0.54 -12.08 13.75
C PRO A 68 -1.53 -11.91 14.90
N ASP A 69 -0.98 -11.62 16.08
CA ASP A 69 -1.76 -11.43 17.31
C ASP A 69 -2.85 -10.36 17.10
N ALA A 70 -3.91 -10.42 17.91
CA ALA A 70 -5.04 -9.49 17.80
C ALA A 70 -4.57 -8.02 17.87
N ASP A 71 -3.58 -7.73 18.71
CA ASP A 71 -2.98 -6.41 18.88
C ASP A 71 -2.20 -5.99 17.62
N GLN A 72 -1.41 -6.90 17.03
CA GLN A 72 -0.67 -6.62 15.80
C GLN A 72 -1.61 -6.30 14.63
N ARG A 73 -2.73 -7.02 14.52
CA ARG A 73 -3.76 -6.75 13.50
C ARG A 73 -4.43 -5.40 13.71
N ALA A 74 -4.73 -5.05 14.97
CA ALA A 74 -5.30 -3.74 15.31
C ALA A 74 -4.35 -2.60 14.93
N HIS A 75 -3.05 -2.75 15.21
CA HIS A 75 -2.03 -1.78 14.81
C HIS A 75 -1.91 -1.64 13.28
N ILE A 76 -1.85 -2.75 12.54
CA ILE A 76 -1.81 -2.73 11.07
C ILE A 76 -3.05 -2.02 10.50
N THR A 77 -4.22 -2.31 11.07
CA THR A 77 -5.49 -1.71 10.64
C THR A 77 -5.51 -0.21 10.92
N ALA A 78 -5.09 0.22 12.12
CA ALA A 78 -5.03 1.65 12.46
C ALA A 78 -4.06 2.41 11.56
N HIS A 79 -2.88 1.84 11.28
CA HIS A 79 -1.90 2.42 10.36
C HIS A 79 -2.45 2.55 8.93
N ALA A 80 -3.13 1.51 8.43
CA ALA A 80 -3.75 1.53 7.11
C ALA A 80 -4.84 2.62 7.00
N VAL A 81 -5.65 2.81 8.05
CA VAL A 81 -6.66 3.88 8.10
C VAL A 81 -5.99 5.26 8.09
N GLY A 82 -4.90 5.43 8.83
CA GLY A 82 -4.11 6.67 8.82
C GLY A 82 -3.54 7.00 7.44
N LEU A 83 -2.94 6.02 6.77
CA LEU A 83 -2.43 6.14 5.40
C LEU A 83 -3.55 6.50 4.41
N LEU A 84 -4.72 5.84 4.52
CA LEU A 84 -5.85 6.12 3.64
C LEU A 84 -6.34 7.57 3.83
N SER A 85 -6.45 8.02 5.08
CA SER A 85 -6.84 9.40 5.39
C SER A 85 -5.82 10.40 4.84
N GLN A 86 -4.53 10.10 4.92
CA GLN A 86 -3.47 10.95 4.36
C GLN A 86 -3.55 11.00 2.83
N ALA A 87 -3.74 9.85 2.18
CA ALA A 87 -3.88 9.76 0.73
C ALA A 87 -5.10 10.54 0.23
N GLN A 88 -6.23 10.48 0.96
CA GLN A 88 -7.42 11.27 0.67
C GLN A 88 -7.13 12.78 0.77
N GLN A 89 -6.47 13.23 1.83
CA GLN A 89 -6.11 14.64 1.98
C GLN A 89 -5.18 15.12 0.86
N ILE A 90 -4.23 14.30 0.42
CA ILE A 90 -3.35 14.61 -0.72
C ILE A 90 -4.18 14.70 -2.02
N ALA A 91 -5.10 13.77 -2.24
CA ALA A 91 -5.96 13.78 -3.41
C ALA A 91 -6.84 15.05 -3.45
N ASP A 92 -7.45 15.43 -2.33
CA ASP A 92 -8.28 16.64 -2.25
C ASP A 92 -7.45 17.91 -2.54
N ASN A 93 -6.22 17.98 -2.02
CA ASN A 93 -5.31 19.08 -2.29
C ASN A 93 -4.91 19.14 -3.77
N LEU A 94 -4.60 18.00 -4.40
CA LEU A 94 -4.26 17.94 -5.82
C LEU A 94 -5.42 18.35 -6.73
N VAL A 95 -6.65 17.97 -6.37
CA VAL A 95 -7.85 18.40 -7.10
C VAL A 95 -8.01 19.91 -6.99
N ALA A 96 -7.88 20.48 -5.79
CA ALA A 96 -7.97 21.92 -5.59
C ALA A 96 -6.88 22.69 -6.37
N GLU A 97 -5.64 22.19 -6.38
CA GLU A 97 -4.54 22.77 -7.13
C GLU A 97 -4.78 22.68 -8.65
N ALA A 98 -5.23 21.53 -9.15
CA ALA A 98 -5.56 21.34 -10.56
C ALA A 98 -6.72 22.26 -11.01
N GLU A 99 -7.74 22.43 -10.17
CA GLU A 99 -8.84 23.36 -10.45
C GLU A 99 -8.37 24.81 -10.54
N GLN A 100 -7.50 25.24 -9.63
CA GLN A 100 -6.94 26.59 -9.65
C GLN A 100 -6.07 26.80 -10.90
N TYR A 101 -5.18 25.86 -11.18
CA TYR A 101 -4.33 25.91 -12.37
C TYR A 101 -5.14 25.97 -13.66
N ALA A 102 -6.22 25.19 -13.76
CA ALA A 102 -7.11 25.22 -14.92
C ALA A 102 -7.79 26.59 -15.10
N LYS A 103 -8.20 27.24 -14.01
CA LYS A 103 -8.77 28.60 -14.06
C LYS A 103 -7.73 29.62 -14.55
N ASP A 104 -6.54 29.57 -13.98
CA ASP A 104 -5.44 30.47 -14.35
C ASP A 104 -5.04 30.29 -15.82
N LEU A 105 -4.99 29.04 -16.30
CA LEU A 105 -4.71 28.72 -17.70
C LEU A 105 -5.77 29.30 -18.65
N VAL A 106 -7.05 29.16 -18.32
CA VAL A 106 -8.16 29.71 -19.13
C VAL A 106 -8.11 31.23 -19.14
N GLU A 107 -7.81 31.87 -18.00
CA GLU A 107 -7.67 33.31 -17.93
C GLU A 107 -6.48 33.81 -18.77
N SER A 108 -5.33 33.13 -18.68
CA SER A 108 -4.15 33.43 -19.50
C SER A 108 -4.43 33.29 -20.99
N ALA A 109 -5.06 32.19 -21.41
CA ALA A 109 -5.42 31.95 -22.80
C ALA A 109 -6.37 33.01 -23.35
N ARG A 110 -7.35 33.46 -22.54
CA ARG A 110 -8.26 34.56 -22.91
C ARG A 110 -7.54 35.89 -23.02
N GLY A 111 -6.57 36.17 -22.14
CA GLY A 111 -5.71 37.35 -22.24
C GLY A 111 -4.94 37.36 -23.56
N GLN A 112 -4.21 36.28 -23.83
CA GLN A 112 -3.43 36.12 -25.07
C GLN A 112 -4.30 36.24 -26.33
N GLN A 113 -5.52 35.67 -26.31
CA GLN A 113 -6.45 35.81 -27.43
C GLN A 113 -6.85 37.27 -27.68
N ARG A 114 -7.11 38.04 -26.62
CA ARG A 114 -7.47 39.46 -26.74
C ARG A 114 -6.31 40.27 -27.28
N ASP A 115 -5.11 40.06 -26.74
CA ASP A 115 -3.90 40.77 -27.16
C ASP A 115 -3.57 40.49 -28.63
N ALA A 116 -3.69 39.22 -29.06
CA ALA A 116 -3.49 38.82 -30.45
C ALA A 116 -4.53 39.47 -31.39
N LEU A 117 -5.79 39.58 -30.97
CA LEU A 117 -6.84 40.25 -31.74
C LEU A 117 -6.62 41.76 -31.83
N GLU A 118 -6.15 42.39 -30.76
CA GLU A 118 -5.82 43.82 -30.73
C GLU A 118 -4.64 44.12 -31.66
N GLN A 119 -3.55 43.35 -31.57
CA GLN A 119 -2.40 43.46 -32.46
C GLN A 119 -2.77 43.23 -33.94
N ALA A 120 -3.62 42.25 -34.22
CA ALA A 120 -4.11 41.99 -35.57
C ALA A 120 -4.92 43.19 -36.10
N ARG A 121 -5.77 43.78 -35.26
CA ARG A 121 -6.55 44.98 -35.61
C ARG A 121 -5.66 46.17 -35.90
N ASP A 122 -4.67 46.46 -35.05
CA ASP A 122 -3.75 47.57 -35.23
C ASP A 122 -2.88 47.41 -36.49
N SER A 123 -2.46 46.18 -36.77
CA SER A 123 -1.73 45.82 -38.00
C SER A 123 -2.59 46.03 -39.26
N VAL A 124 -3.88 45.73 -39.19
CA VAL A 124 -4.83 46.00 -40.30
C VAL A 124 -5.04 47.49 -40.47
N GLU A 125 -5.26 48.24 -39.39
CA GLU A 125 -5.48 49.70 -39.47
C GLU A 125 -4.26 50.43 -40.05
N THR A 126 -3.05 50.04 -39.64
CA THR A 126 -1.81 50.59 -40.21
C THR A 126 -1.63 50.21 -41.68
N ALA A 127 -1.89 48.96 -42.07
CA ALA A 127 -1.81 48.53 -43.46
C ALA A 127 -2.81 49.29 -44.36
N VAL A 128 -4.04 49.51 -43.91
CA VAL A 128 -5.06 50.28 -44.66
C VAL A 128 -4.65 51.75 -44.83
N LYS A 129 -4.02 52.37 -43.82
CA LYS A 129 -3.54 53.76 -43.90
C LYS A 129 -2.41 53.96 -44.93
N HIS A 130 -1.68 52.90 -45.29
CA HIS A 130 -0.55 52.97 -46.22
C HIS A 130 -0.89 52.60 -47.67
N LEU A 131 -2.15 52.26 -47.98
CA LEU A 131 -2.56 51.85 -49.33
C LEU A 131 -3.05 53.05 -50.19
N PRO A 132 -2.56 53.24 -51.42
CA PRO A 132 -3.02 54.31 -52.31
C PRO A 132 -4.45 54.05 -52.86
N PRO A 133 -5.28 55.08 -53.07
CA PRO A 133 -6.71 54.94 -53.34
C PRO A 133 -7.08 54.34 -54.72
N SER A 134 -6.11 54.08 -55.61
CA SER A 134 -6.38 53.67 -57.00
C SER A 134 -6.35 52.17 -57.29
N ASP A 135 -5.75 51.34 -56.40
CA ASP A 135 -5.62 49.87 -56.57
C ASP A 135 -6.40 49.06 -55.51
N ALA A 136 -7.18 49.76 -54.68
CA ALA A 136 -7.72 49.26 -53.42
C ALA A 136 -8.51 47.95 -53.54
N GLN A 137 -9.31 47.76 -54.59
CA GLN A 137 -10.20 46.59 -54.67
C GLN A 137 -9.51 45.29 -55.12
N ALA A 138 -8.52 45.37 -56.01
CA ALA A 138 -7.76 44.21 -56.47
C ALA A 138 -6.67 43.82 -55.44
N ALA A 139 -6.02 44.83 -54.86
CA ALA A 139 -5.06 44.64 -53.78
C ALA A 139 -5.75 44.19 -52.47
N GLU A 140 -6.96 44.66 -52.15
CA GLU A 140 -7.73 44.15 -50.99
C GLU A 140 -8.01 42.66 -51.11
N LEU A 141 -8.43 42.18 -52.28
CA LEU A 141 -8.74 40.76 -52.46
C LEU A 141 -7.49 39.89 -52.32
N GLU A 142 -6.35 40.30 -52.89
CA GLU A 142 -5.10 39.55 -52.81
C GLU A 142 -4.45 39.66 -51.41
N TYR A 143 -4.51 40.84 -50.79
CA TYR A 143 -4.04 41.09 -49.43
C TYR A 143 -4.88 40.31 -48.41
N VAL A 144 -6.21 40.33 -48.52
CA VAL A 144 -7.11 39.52 -47.67
C VAL A 144 -6.85 38.03 -47.85
N ARG A 145 -6.60 37.56 -49.09
CA ARG A 145 -6.28 36.14 -49.35
C ARG A 145 -4.97 35.72 -48.72
N THR A 146 -3.92 36.52 -48.91
CA THR A 146 -2.60 36.22 -48.33
C THR A 146 -2.62 36.35 -46.81
N PHE A 147 -3.36 37.33 -46.29
CA PHE A 147 -3.49 37.56 -44.84
C PHE A 147 -4.31 36.48 -44.15
N THR A 148 -5.44 36.06 -44.72
CA THR A 148 -6.18 34.89 -44.20
C THR A 148 -5.37 33.61 -44.29
N GLN A 149 -4.51 33.47 -45.30
CA GLN A 149 -3.60 32.35 -45.42
C GLN A 149 -2.48 32.38 -44.36
N VAL A 150 -1.90 33.54 -44.06
CA VAL A 150 -0.90 33.69 -42.99
C VAL A 150 -1.54 33.55 -41.59
N ALA A 151 -2.70 34.17 -41.36
CA ALA A 151 -3.42 34.06 -40.10
C ALA A 151 -3.88 32.63 -39.81
N SER A 152 -4.33 31.89 -40.83
CA SER A 152 -4.69 30.46 -40.67
C SER A 152 -3.47 29.59 -40.37
N VAL A 153 -2.31 29.89 -40.95
CA VAL A 153 -1.05 29.21 -40.59
C VAL A 153 -0.63 29.53 -39.15
N GLN A 154 -0.74 30.79 -38.72
CA GLN A 154 -0.41 31.19 -37.35
C GLN A 154 -1.37 30.58 -36.32
N LEU A 155 -2.69 30.56 -36.59
CA LEU A 155 -3.67 29.93 -35.72
C LEU A 155 -3.43 28.42 -35.60
N ARG A 156 -3.00 27.77 -36.69
CA ARG A 156 -2.68 26.34 -36.68
C ARG A 156 -1.42 26.04 -35.88
N SER A 157 -0.40 26.89 -35.99
CA SER A 157 0.79 26.85 -35.14
C SER A 157 0.47 27.03 -33.65
N VAL A 158 -0.39 27.99 -33.30
CA VAL A 158 -0.83 28.21 -31.91
C VAL A 158 -1.64 27.02 -31.39
N LEU A 159 -2.51 26.45 -32.22
CA LEU A 159 -3.27 25.24 -31.86
C LEU A 159 -2.37 24.01 -31.70
N ASP A 160 -1.36 23.83 -32.54
CA ASP A 160 -0.37 22.75 -32.41
C ASP A 160 0.48 22.93 -31.15
N ALA A 161 0.89 24.15 -30.83
CA ALA A 161 1.63 24.45 -29.59
C ALA A 161 0.78 24.22 -28.33
N LEU A 162 -0.51 24.58 -28.35
CA LEU A 162 -1.45 24.30 -27.27
C LEU A 162 -1.71 22.78 -27.15
N ALA A 163 -1.85 22.08 -28.27
CA ALA A 163 -1.98 20.62 -28.28
C ALA A 163 -0.73 19.94 -27.69
N GLU A 164 0.48 20.41 -28.02
CA GLU A 164 1.72 19.90 -27.43
C GLU A 164 1.80 20.19 -25.92
N GLN A 165 1.34 21.36 -25.47
CA GLN A 165 1.25 21.68 -24.04
C GLN A 165 0.21 20.82 -23.30
N VAL A 166 -0.93 20.52 -23.94
CA VAL A 166 -1.93 19.59 -23.40
C VAL A 166 -1.39 18.15 -23.39
N GLU A 167 -0.65 17.71 -24.40
CA GLU A 167 0.01 16.40 -24.45
C GLU A 167 1.07 16.29 -23.34
N ARG A 168 1.84 17.35 -23.09
CA ARG A 168 2.79 17.42 -21.95
C ARG A 168 2.08 17.42 -20.60
N LEU A 169 0.90 18.01 -20.49
CA LEU A 169 0.07 17.94 -19.28
C LEU A 169 -0.58 16.55 -19.11
N GLY A 170 -0.92 15.87 -20.21
CA GLY A 170 -1.32 14.47 -20.20
C GLY A 170 -0.18 13.52 -19.83
N GLN A 171 1.05 13.93 -20.13
CA GLN A 171 2.29 13.37 -19.60
C GLN A 171 2.65 14.03 -18.26
N LEU A 172 1.71 14.05 -17.31
CA LEU A 172 2.08 13.98 -15.91
C LEU A 172 3.11 12.85 -15.78
N PRO A 173 4.23 13.05 -15.06
CA PRO A 173 5.25 12.02 -14.93
C PRO A 173 4.50 10.75 -14.53
N ARG A 174 4.61 9.70 -15.35
CA ARG A 174 4.34 8.34 -14.89
C ARG A 174 5.07 8.30 -13.55
N VAL A 175 4.30 8.16 -12.47
CA VAL A 175 4.82 7.83 -11.15
C VAL A 175 5.92 6.81 -11.44
N PRO A 176 7.19 7.10 -11.08
CA PRO A 176 8.30 6.27 -11.47
C PRO A 176 7.86 4.83 -11.23
N GLN A 177 7.83 4.02 -12.30
CA GLN A 177 7.53 2.60 -12.16
C GLN A 177 8.38 2.13 -10.99
N GLU A 178 7.70 1.59 -9.98
CA GLU A 178 8.31 1.07 -8.76
C GLU A 178 9.66 0.44 -9.12
N PRO A 179 10.77 0.87 -8.50
CA PRO A 179 12.03 0.16 -8.66
C PRO A 179 11.72 -1.30 -8.34
N THR A 180 11.98 -2.15 -9.33
CA THR A 180 11.75 -3.60 -9.32
C THR A 180 11.91 -4.18 -7.93
N ARG A 181 10.79 -4.49 -7.27
CA ARG A 181 10.44 -5.44 -6.16
C ARG A 181 11.55 -6.11 -5.32
N HIS A 182 12.76 -5.58 -5.28
CA HIS A 182 13.96 -6.16 -4.67
C HIS A 182 14.73 -5.15 -3.79
N GLU A 183 14.42 -3.85 -3.86
CA GLU A 183 14.99 -2.83 -2.94
C GLU A 183 14.04 -2.44 -1.79
N GLU A 184 12.77 -2.83 -1.88
CA GLU A 184 11.73 -2.47 -0.90
C GLU A 184 11.86 -3.16 0.48
N ILE A 185 12.83 -4.06 0.64
CA ILE A 185 13.08 -4.76 1.91
C ILE A 185 14.15 -4.05 2.76
N GLN A 186 14.91 -3.07 2.23
CA GLN A 186 16.00 -2.46 2.98
C GLN A 186 15.60 -1.24 3.84
N TRP A 187 14.56 -0.49 3.45
CA TRP A 187 14.12 0.69 4.22
C TRP A 187 13.38 0.37 5.52
N TRP A 188 12.72 -0.81 5.60
CA TRP A 188 12.10 -1.30 6.84
C TRP A 188 13.13 -1.80 7.86
N THR A 189 14.26 -2.33 7.40
CA THR A 189 15.32 -2.81 8.28
C THR A 189 16.07 -1.69 8.98
N ASP A 190 16.31 -0.55 8.31
CA ASP A 190 17.12 0.54 8.87
C ASP A 190 16.39 1.33 9.98
N LEU A 191 15.08 1.59 9.85
CA LEU A 191 14.29 2.27 10.90
C LEU A 191 14.04 1.40 12.15
N SER A 192 14.08 0.08 11.98
CA SER A 192 13.91 -0.87 13.10
C SER A 192 15.17 -0.95 13.98
N THR A 193 16.36 -0.71 13.40
CA THR A 193 17.63 -0.68 14.13
C THR A 193 17.82 0.60 14.93
N ASP A 194 17.41 1.75 14.41
CA ASP A 194 17.60 3.05 15.07
C ASP A 194 16.69 3.23 16.30
N THR A 195 15.49 2.64 16.26
CA THR A 195 14.55 2.62 17.40
C THR A 195 14.94 1.63 18.50
N ALA A 196 15.71 0.59 18.18
CA ALA A 196 16.23 -0.37 19.16
C ALA A 196 17.43 0.17 19.95
N ASP A 197 18.25 1.05 19.34
CA ASP A 197 19.37 1.71 20.03
C ASP A 197 18.90 2.90 20.90
N ALA A 198 17.88 3.65 20.46
CA ALA A 198 17.29 4.73 21.26
C ALA A 198 16.63 4.27 22.58
N LEU A 199 16.17 3.01 22.65
CA LEU A 199 15.60 2.41 23.87
C LEU A 199 16.66 1.81 24.81
N ARG A 200 17.93 1.67 24.40
CA ARG A 200 19.01 1.19 25.27
C ARG A 200 19.63 2.31 26.11
N ASP A 201 19.56 3.55 25.64
CA ASP A 201 20.21 4.70 26.29
C ASP A 201 19.35 5.38 27.37
N SER A 202 18.10 4.95 27.54
CA SER A 202 17.12 5.50 28.49
C SER A 202 16.99 4.67 29.78
N ARG A 203 18.12 4.16 30.31
CA ARG A 203 18.18 3.65 31.70
C ARG A 203 18.53 4.77 32.68
N PRO A 204 17.72 5.02 33.72
CA PRO A 204 18.00 6.07 34.69
C PRO A 204 19.24 5.74 35.52
N GLN A 205 20.24 6.60 35.44
CA GLN A 205 21.43 6.57 36.30
C GLN A 205 21.01 6.93 37.74
N ALA A 206 20.76 5.90 38.55
CA ALA A 206 20.53 6.04 39.98
C ALA A 206 21.86 6.45 40.66
N GLY A 207 21.97 7.73 41.02
CA GLY A 207 23.19 8.31 41.58
C GLY A 207 23.48 7.85 42.99
N HIS A 208 24.77 7.80 43.37
CA HIS A 208 25.23 7.69 44.76
C HIS A 208 26.43 8.61 45.03
N ARG A 209 26.15 9.63 45.86
CA ARG A 209 26.93 10.21 46.98
C ARG A 209 28.33 10.83 46.77
N ARG A 210 28.38 12.13 47.08
CA ARG A 210 29.53 12.89 47.63
C ARG A 210 30.05 12.27 48.95
N PRO A 211 31.33 12.47 49.26
CA PRO A 211 31.69 13.32 50.42
C PRO A 211 32.85 14.30 50.08
N ILE A 212 32.77 15.57 50.51
CA ILE A 212 33.48 16.21 51.66
C ILE A 212 34.99 15.98 51.62
#